data_AF-A0A7V1EPT5-F1
#
_entry.id   AF-A0A7V1EPT5-F1
#
_cell.length_a   1.000
_cell.length_b   1.000
_cell.length_c   1.000
_cell.angle_alpha   90.00
_cell.angle_beta   90.00
_cell.angle_gamma   90.00
#
_symmetry.space_group_name_H-M   'P 1'
#
loop_
_entity.id
_entity.type
_entity.pdbx_description
1 polymer ?
#
loop_
_entity_poly.entity_id
_entity_poly.type
_entity_poly.pdbx_seq_one_letter_code
_entity_poly.pdbx_strand_id
1 'polypeptide(L)'
;IKKAMTYPIAVICVSLVVCAILLIKVVPVFATTFENFGSELPAFTQFVMTISDFVIAWWFIILIGIIGTIFAFREIKLRSEPFAEFLDRLALRVPVVGSIVHDAVIARFSRTLATTFAAGVPLVDALNSTAGAAGNSLYAKAIRQIRDDVTTGTTLYNSIKATGLFPNMLLQMVSIGEESGALDDMLDKVAIHYEEAVDNAVDSLASLIEPLIMSVLGVLVGGLMIAMYLPIFMLGSVI
;
A
#
# COMPACT_ATOMS: atom_id res chain seq x y z
N ILE A 1 -0.23 8.18 -7.03
CA ILE A 1 0.20 6.85 -6.47
C ILE A 1 1.63 6.42 -6.85
N LYS A 2 1.95 6.02 -8.10
CA LYS A 2 3.27 5.41 -8.43
C LYS A 2 4.49 6.29 -8.10
N LYS A 3 4.39 7.61 -8.26
CA LYS A 3 5.50 8.54 -7.99
C LYS A 3 5.78 8.69 -6.48
N ALA A 4 4.74 8.75 -5.65
CA ALA A 4 4.88 8.93 -4.20
C ALA A 4 5.58 7.75 -3.50
N MET A 5 5.45 6.53 -4.05
CA MET A 5 6.08 5.34 -3.47
C MET A 5 7.53 5.11 -3.89
N THR A 6 8.02 5.77 -4.93
CA THR A 6 9.38 5.51 -5.46
C THR A 6 10.46 5.84 -4.44
N TYR A 7 10.32 6.98 -3.72
CA TYR A 7 11.32 7.41 -2.73
C TYR A 7 11.40 6.45 -1.53
N PRO A 8 10.29 6.13 -0.82
CA PRO A 8 10.34 5.14 0.27
C PRO A 8 10.87 3.78 -0.15
N ILE A 9 10.48 3.28 -1.33
CA ILE A 9 10.97 2.00 -1.84
C ILE A 9 12.48 2.05 -2.09
N ALA A 10 13.00 3.12 -2.68
CA ALA A 10 14.43 3.28 -2.89
C ALA A 10 15.21 3.29 -1.57
N VAL A 11 14.73 4.04 -0.56
CA VAL A 11 15.36 4.08 0.77
C VAL A 11 15.32 2.72 1.45
N ILE A 12 14.19 2.00 1.40
CA ILE A 12 14.07 0.64 1.93
C ILE A 12 15.05 -0.31 1.23
N CYS A 13 15.12 -0.28 -0.11
CA CYS A 13 16.05 -1.12 -0.85
C CYS A 13 17.52 -0.83 -0.47
N VAL A 14 17.92 0.45 -0.43
CA VAL A 14 19.30 0.85 -0.07
C VAL A 14 19.61 0.44 1.37
N SER A 15 18.71 0.70 2.31
CA SER A 15 18.90 0.35 3.72
C SER A 15 18.99 -1.15 3.95
N LEU A 16 18.19 -1.96 3.26
CA LEU A 16 18.30 -3.43 3.29
C LEU A 16 19.64 -3.91 2.76
N VAL A 17 20.15 -3.32 1.66
CA VAL A 17 21.47 -3.65 1.11
C VAL A 17 22.57 -3.30 2.11
N VAL A 18 22.54 -2.10 2.71
CA VAL A 18 23.52 -1.67 3.71
C VAL A 18 23.48 -2.60 4.93
N CYS A 19 22.28 -2.90 5.45
CA CYS A 19 22.08 -3.82 6.56
C CYS A 19 22.64 -5.23 6.24
N ALA A 20 22.34 -5.75 5.06
CA ALA A 20 22.84 -7.05 4.62
C ALA A 20 24.36 -7.08 4.53
N ILE A 21 25.00 -6.03 3.99
CA ILE A 21 26.46 -5.93 3.94
C ILE A 21 27.07 -5.92 5.35
N LEU A 22 26.50 -5.13 6.27
CA LEU A 22 26.97 -5.06 7.65
C LEU A 22 26.87 -6.43 8.34
N LEU A 23 25.74 -7.11 8.21
CA LEU A 23 25.53 -8.43 8.81
C LEU A 23 26.43 -9.49 8.18
N ILE A 24 26.52 -9.57 6.85
CA ILE A 24 27.21 -10.65 6.15
C ILE A 24 28.74 -10.50 6.21
N LYS A 25 29.25 -9.27 6.16
CA LYS A 25 30.69 -9.01 6.02
C LYS A 25 31.33 -8.41 7.26
N VAL A 26 30.67 -7.43 7.88
CA VAL A 26 31.33 -6.63 8.92
C VAL A 26 31.25 -7.34 10.26
N VAL A 27 30.05 -7.71 10.70
CA VAL A 27 29.81 -8.32 12.02
C VAL A 27 30.66 -9.59 12.27
N PRO A 28 30.77 -10.56 11.35
CA PRO A 28 31.58 -11.76 11.56
C PRO A 28 33.08 -11.48 11.71
N VAL A 29 33.61 -10.50 10.96
CA VAL A 29 35.03 -10.13 11.04
C VAL A 29 35.37 -9.63 12.45
N PHE A 30 34.49 -8.85 13.06
CA PHE A 30 34.66 -8.39 14.44
C PHE A 30 34.57 -9.55 15.44
N ALA A 31 33.63 -10.48 15.26
CA ALA A 31 33.52 -11.65 16.13
C ALA A 31 34.77 -12.54 16.08
N THR A 32 35.26 -12.88 14.88
CA THR A 32 36.51 -13.66 14.74
C THR A 32 37.72 -12.94 15.33
N THR A 33 37.75 -11.61 15.23
CA THR A 33 38.80 -10.79 15.85
C THR A 33 38.75 -10.89 17.37
N PHE A 34 37.53 -10.94 17.95
CA PHE A 34 37.31 -11.05 19.39
C PHE A 34 37.64 -12.43 19.96
N GLU A 35 37.28 -13.51 19.26
CA GLU A 35 37.64 -14.87 19.66
C GLU A 35 39.16 -15.05 19.80
N ASN A 36 39.94 -14.38 18.94
CA ASN A 36 41.40 -14.39 19.01
C ASN A 36 41.96 -13.70 20.27
N PHE A 37 41.17 -12.87 20.97
CA PHE A 37 41.54 -12.26 22.26
C PHE A 37 41.19 -13.13 23.47
N GLY A 38 40.61 -14.33 23.27
CA GLY A 38 40.41 -15.33 24.32
C GLY A 38 39.28 -15.02 25.32
N SER A 39 38.30 -14.19 24.94
CA SER A 39 37.16 -13.81 25.79
C SER A 39 35.83 -14.19 25.14
N GLU A 40 34.82 -14.52 25.97
CA GLU A 40 33.47 -14.82 25.49
C GLU A 40 32.77 -13.54 25.00
N LEU A 41 32.13 -13.61 23.83
CA LEU A 41 31.37 -12.49 23.28
C LEU A 41 30.22 -12.09 24.23
N PRO A 42 29.93 -10.79 24.41
CA PRO A 42 28.74 -10.34 25.14
C PRO A 42 27.45 -10.94 24.56
N ALA A 43 26.45 -11.22 25.40
CA ALA A 43 25.19 -11.86 25.00
C ALA A 43 24.47 -11.13 23.84
N PHE A 44 24.51 -9.80 23.82
CA PHE A 44 23.92 -9.01 22.74
C PHE A 44 24.67 -9.18 21.40
N THR A 45 26.00 -9.23 21.42
CA THR A 45 26.82 -9.51 20.23
C THR A 45 26.62 -10.94 19.75
N GLN A 46 26.52 -11.92 20.65
CA GLN A 46 26.20 -13.32 20.30
C GLN A 46 24.83 -13.45 19.62
N PHE A 47 23.82 -12.71 20.09
CA PHE A 47 22.51 -12.69 19.47
C PHE A 47 22.57 -12.15 18.03
N VAL A 48 23.28 -11.03 17.82
CA VAL A 48 23.46 -10.45 16.48
C VAL A 48 24.27 -11.38 15.56
N MET A 49 25.28 -12.08 16.10
CA MET A 49 26.03 -13.11 15.37
C MET A 49 25.13 -14.27 14.93
N THR A 50 24.24 -14.75 15.79
CA THR A 50 23.29 -15.81 15.45
C THR A 50 22.38 -15.41 14.29
N ILE A 51 21.91 -14.15 14.28
CA ILE A 51 21.14 -13.59 13.17
C ILE A 51 22.01 -13.50 11.90
N SER A 52 23.24 -13.02 12.03
CA SER A 52 24.18 -12.93 10.91
C SER A 52 24.43 -14.30 10.27
N ASP A 53 24.75 -15.32 11.07
CA ASP A 53 25.01 -16.69 10.58
C ASP A 53 23.79 -17.28 9.88
N PHE A 54 22.59 -17.06 10.44
CA PHE A 54 21.34 -17.45 9.79
C PHE A 54 21.16 -16.75 8.42
N VAL A 55 21.39 -15.45 8.36
CA VAL A 55 21.29 -14.67 7.11
C VAL A 55 22.35 -15.14 6.11
N ILE A 56 23.60 -15.33 6.51
CA ILE A 56 24.69 -15.82 5.64
C ILE A 56 24.37 -17.21 5.09
N ALA A 57 23.81 -18.10 5.91
CA ALA A 57 23.45 -19.45 5.48
C ALA A 57 22.25 -19.48 4.52
N TRP A 58 21.24 -18.62 4.72
CA TRP A 58 19.96 -18.71 4.03
C TRP A 58 19.63 -17.57 3.06
N TRP A 59 20.50 -16.56 2.87
CA TRP A 59 20.13 -15.35 2.10
C TRP A 59 19.64 -15.63 0.67
N PHE A 60 20.22 -16.60 -0.04
CA PHE A 60 19.76 -16.98 -1.38
C PHE A 60 18.34 -17.56 -1.35
N ILE A 61 18.05 -18.42 -0.38
CA ILE A 61 16.73 -19.05 -0.20
C ILE A 61 15.70 -18.01 0.24
N ILE A 62 16.08 -17.08 1.12
CA ILE A 62 15.24 -15.95 1.52
C ILE A 62 14.89 -15.09 0.31
N LEU A 63 15.88 -14.75 -0.54
CA LEU A 63 15.66 -13.93 -1.73
C LEU A 63 14.73 -14.61 -2.75
N ILE A 64 14.98 -15.90 -3.04
CA ILE A 64 14.11 -16.70 -3.92
C ILE A 64 12.72 -16.84 -3.31
N GLY A 65 12.62 -17.05 -2.00
CA GLY A 65 11.36 -17.15 -1.27
C GLY A 65 10.53 -15.87 -1.35
N ILE A 66 11.15 -14.70 -1.20
CA ILE A 66 10.47 -13.41 -1.35
C ILE A 66 9.94 -13.24 -2.77
N ILE A 67 10.78 -13.46 -3.79
CA ILE A 67 10.37 -13.34 -5.20
C ILE A 67 9.25 -14.34 -5.52
N GLY A 68 9.40 -15.59 -5.09
CA GLY A 68 8.41 -16.65 -5.27
C GLY A 68 7.09 -16.32 -4.59
N THR A 69 7.12 -15.77 -3.37
CA THR A 69 5.93 -15.35 -2.64
C THR A 69 5.23 -14.19 -3.33
N ILE A 70 5.97 -13.19 -3.82
CA ILE A 70 5.39 -12.07 -4.58
C ILE A 70 4.72 -12.58 -5.87
N PHE A 71 5.39 -13.48 -6.59
CA PHE A 71 4.85 -14.05 -7.82
C PHE A 71 3.62 -14.92 -7.54
N ALA A 72 3.68 -15.81 -6.55
CA ALA A 72 2.57 -16.66 -6.15
C ALA A 72 1.38 -15.83 -5.67
N PHE A 73 1.61 -14.80 -4.85
CA PHE A 73 0.55 -13.90 -4.38
C PHE A 73 -0.13 -13.17 -5.54
N ARG A 74 0.67 -12.68 -6.50
CA ARG A 74 0.15 -12.04 -7.72
C ARG A 74 -0.67 -13.03 -8.55
N GLU A 75 -0.16 -14.24 -8.76
CA GLU A 75 -0.82 -15.27 -9.56
C GLU A 75 -2.13 -15.73 -8.91
N ILE A 76 -2.13 -15.95 -7.59
CA ILE A 76 -3.33 -16.31 -6.82
C ILE A 76 -4.37 -15.19 -6.89
N LYS A 77 -3.96 -13.93 -6.77
CA LYS A 77 -4.86 -12.78 -6.90
C LYS A 77 -5.49 -12.69 -8.30
N LEU A 78 -4.75 -13.03 -9.36
CA LEU A 78 -5.27 -13.00 -10.73
C LEU A 78 -6.13 -14.22 -11.07
N ARG A 79 -5.86 -15.38 -10.46
CA ARG A 79 -6.59 -16.64 -10.74
C ARG A 79 -7.80 -16.88 -9.85
N SER A 80 -7.83 -16.33 -8.65
CA SER A 80 -8.87 -16.60 -7.66
C SER A 80 -9.72 -15.37 -7.40
N GLU A 81 -10.91 -15.32 -8.03
CA GLU A 81 -11.94 -14.33 -7.74
C GLU A 81 -12.28 -14.23 -6.24
N PRO A 82 -12.51 -15.33 -5.47
CA PRO A 82 -12.86 -15.21 -4.06
C PRO A 82 -11.72 -14.64 -3.21
N PHE A 83 -10.46 -14.91 -3.57
CA PHE A 83 -9.31 -14.32 -2.89
C PHE A 83 -9.17 -12.82 -3.20
N ALA A 84 -9.38 -12.42 -4.46
CA ALA A 84 -9.40 -11.02 -4.84
C ALA A 84 -10.52 -10.24 -4.10
N GLU A 85 -11.72 -10.81 -4.03
CA GLU A 85 -12.83 -10.21 -3.29
C GLU A 85 -12.57 -10.09 -1.78
N PHE A 86 -11.92 -11.11 -1.18
CA PHE A 86 -11.51 -11.06 0.22
C PHE A 86 -10.50 -9.94 0.48
N LEU A 87 -9.48 -9.80 -0.38
CA LEU A 87 -8.49 -8.73 -0.28
C LEU A 87 -9.11 -7.35 -0.46
N ASP A 88 -10.02 -7.19 -1.42
CA ASP A 88 -10.75 -5.94 -1.65
C ASP A 88 -11.57 -5.53 -0.42
N ARG A 89 -12.23 -6.50 0.23
CA ARG A 89 -13.00 -6.27 1.46
C ARG A 89 -12.10 -5.97 2.65
N LEU A 90 -10.95 -6.64 2.75
CA LEU A 90 -9.97 -6.41 3.80
C LEU A 90 -9.36 -5.01 3.67
N ALA A 91 -9.02 -4.59 2.45
CA ALA A 91 -8.46 -3.27 2.17
C ALA A 91 -9.39 -2.14 2.66
N LEU A 92 -10.70 -2.29 2.49
CA LEU A 92 -11.70 -1.34 2.99
C LEU A 92 -11.82 -1.30 4.52
N ARG A 93 -11.35 -2.31 5.26
CA ARG A 93 -11.40 -2.37 6.73
C ARG A 93 -10.17 -1.80 7.43
N VAL A 94 -9.07 -1.62 6.70
CA VAL A 94 -7.85 -1.03 7.26
C VAL A 94 -8.08 0.48 7.42
N PRO A 95 -7.97 1.08 8.62
CA PRO A 95 -8.45 2.45 8.87
C PRO A 95 -7.88 3.53 7.95
N VAL A 96 -6.61 3.42 7.57
CA VAL A 96 -5.92 4.43 6.73
C VAL A 96 -5.94 4.07 5.25
N VAL A 97 -5.88 2.79 4.92
CA VAL A 97 -5.91 2.33 3.52
C VAL A 97 -7.35 2.29 2.98
N GLY A 98 -8.31 1.99 3.84
CA GLY A 98 -9.71 1.84 3.49
C GLY A 98 -10.35 3.14 3.05
N SER A 99 -10.05 4.26 3.72
CA SER A 99 -10.49 5.59 3.29
C SER A 99 -9.90 5.97 1.93
N ILE A 100 -8.59 5.73 1.71
CA ILE A 100 -7.94 6.00 0.43
C ILE A 100 -8.54 5.15 -0.69
N VAL A 101 -8.78 3.86 -0.42
CA VAL A 101 -9.39 2.96 -1.41
C VAL A 101 -10.83 3.41 -1.71
N HIS A 102 -11.60 3.78 -0.68
CA HIS A 102 -12.94 4.32 -0.84
C HIS A 102 -12.93 5.57 -1.73
N ASP A 103 -12.17 6.60 -1.35
CA ASP A 103 -12.06 7.86 -2.09
C ASP A 103 -11.55 7.63 -3.51
N ALA A 104 -10.60 6.72 -3.71
CA ALA A 104 -10.10 6.37 -5.04
C ALA A 104 -11.13 5.66 -5.91
N VAL A 105 -12.03 4.86 -5.32
CA VAL A 105 -13.15 4.27 -6.05
C VAL A 105 -14.15 5.35 -6.44
N ILE A 106 -14.47 6.28 -5.54
CA ILE A 106 -15.37 7.41 -5.83
C ILE A 106 -14.80 8.29 -6.94
N ALA A 107 -13.52 8.66 -6.84
CA ALA A 107 -12.78 9.40 -7.87
C ALA A 107 -12.89 8.71 -9.24
N ARG A 108 -12.57 7.42 -9.33
CA ARG A 108 -12.67 6.65 -10.58
C ARG A 108 -14.10 6.56 -11.09
N PHE A 109 -15.07 6.31 -10.20
CA PHE A 109 -16.49 6.27 -10.57
C PHE A 109 -16.91 7.59 -11.23
N SER A 110 -16.68 8.71 -10.55
CA SER A 110 -17.07 10.04 -11.03
C SER A 110 -16.31 10.43 -12.29
N ARG A 111 -14.99 10.20 -12.35
CA ARG A 111 -14.16 10.52 -13.51
C ARG A 111 -14.58 9.73 -14.75
N THR A 112 -14.73 8.41 -14.62
CA THR A 112 -15.12 7.56 -15.76
C THR A 112 -16.53 7.88 -16.21
N LEU A 113 -17.48 8.08 -15.30
CA LEU A 113 -18.86 8.39 -15.67
C LEU A 113 -18.98 9.79 -16.30
N ALA A 114 -18.32 10.82 -15.76
CA ALA A 114 -18.30 12.16 -16.33
C ALA A 114 -17.75 12.17 -17.75
N THR A 115 -16.58 11.56 -17.95
CA THR A 115 -15.89 11.57 -19.26
C THR A 115 -16.64 10.77 -20.33
N THR A 116 -17.21 9.62 -19.97
CA THR A 116 -17.99 8.82 -20.92
C THR A 116 -19.34 9.47 -21.24
N PHE A 117 -20.01 10.05 -20.26
CA PHE A 117 -21.27 10.75 -20.46
C PHE A 117 -21.09 12.04 -21.29
N ALA A 118 -20.06 12.83 -21.00
CA ALA A 118 -19.69 14.02 -21.79
C ALA A 118 -19.34 13.66 -23.25
N ALA A 119 -18.83 12.45 -23.50
CA ALA A 119 -18.59 11.93 -24.85
C ALA A 119 -19.88 11.49 -25.59
N GLY A 120 -21.05 11.62 -24.97
CA GLY A 120 -22.34 11.25 -25.53
C GLY A 120 -22.66 9.75 -25.44
N VAL A 121 -21.91 8.99 -24.64
CA VAL A 121 -22.21 7.56 -24.42
C VAL A 121 -23.50 7.45 -23.58
N PRO A 122 -24.46 6.57 -23.96
CA PRO A 122 -25.66 6.35 -23.17
C PRO A 122 -25.33 5.98 -21.72
N LEU A 123 -26.12 6.50 -20.76
CA LEU A 123 -25.84 6.36 -19.32
C LEU A 123 -25.65 4.89 -18.88
N VAL A 124 -26.44 3.97 -19.42
CA VAL A 124 -26.35 2.53 -19.11
C VAL A 124 -24.99 1.94 -19.54
N ASP A 125 -24.50 2.32 -20.71
CA ASP A 125 -23.21 1.87 -21.25
C ASP A 125 -22.04 2.54 -20.50
N ALA A 126 -22.22 3.80 -20.13
CA ALA A 126 -21.28 4.56 -19.30
C ALA A 126 -21.14 3.94 -17.90
N LEU A 127 -22.24 3.50 -17.28
CA LEU A 127 -22.24 2.78 -15.99
C LEU A 127 -21.55 1.41 -16.11
N ASN A 128 -21.75 0.70 -17.22
CA ASN A 128 -21.04 -0.55 -17.51
C ASN A 128 -19.51 -0.36 -17.55
N SER A 129 -19.06 0.68 -18.27
CA SER A 129 -17.65 1.03 -18.36
C SER A 129 -17.09 1.42 -16.99
N THR A 130 -17.87 2.20 -16.23
CA THR A 130 -17.54 2.63 -14.87
C THR A 130 -17.41 1.45 -13.90
N ALA A 131 -18.25 0.42 -14.00
CA ALA A 131 -18.15 -0.79 -13.18
C ALA A 131 -16.84 -1.54 -13.41
N GLY A 132 -16.33 -1.57 -14.65
CA GLY A 132 -15.03 -2.15 -14.98
C GLY A 132 -13.85 -1.33 -14.45
N ALA A 133 -13.99 0.01 -14.41
CA ALA A 133 -12.98 0.93 -13.92
C ALA A 133 -12.98 1.12 -12.39
N ALA A 134 -14.02 0.64 -11.69
CA ALA A 134 -14.19 0.86 -10.26
C ALA A 134 -13.03 0.35 -9.39
N GLY A 135 -12.28 -0.67 -9.84
CA GLY A 135 -11.06 -1.15 -9.17
C GLY A 135 -11.29 -1.78 -7.78
N ASN A 136 -12.54 -2.07 -7.43
CA ASN A 136 -12.94 -2.78 -6.22
C ASN A 136 -14.21 -3.60 -6.53
N SER A 137 -14.19 -4.89 -6.22
CA SER A 137 -15.27 -5.83 -6.52
C SER A 137 -16.62 -5.49 -5.87
N LEU A 138 -16.62 -4.95 -4.63
CA LEU A 138 -17.84 -4.54 -3.92
C LEU A 138 -18.53 -3.39 -4.68
N TYR A 139 -17.76 -2.37 -5.04
CA TYR A 139 -18.28 -1.22 -5.79
C TYR A 139 -18.65 -1.60 -7.22
N ALA A 140 -17.89 -2.47 -7.88
CA ALA A 140 -18.24 -2.96 -9.21
C ALA A 140 -19.61 -3.66 -9.23
N LYS A 141 -19.92 -4.47 -8.20
CA LYS A 141 -21.24 -5.09 -8.02
C LYS A 141 -22.33 -4.03 -7.79
N ALA A 142 -22.06 -3.05 -6.94
CA ALA A 142 -23.00 -1.95 -6.68
C ALA A 142 -23.28 -1.10 -7.92
N ILE A 143 -22.27 -0.80 -8.74
CA ILE A 143 -22.43 -0.02 -9.98
C ILE A 143 -23.25 -0.80 -11.02
N ARG A 144 -23.07 -2.13 -11.10
CA ARG A 144 -23.94 -2.98 -11.95
C ARG A 144 -25.38 -2.98 -11.46
N GLN A 145 -25.61 -3.01 -10.16
CA GLN A 145 -26.96 -2.85 -9.59
C GLN A 145 -27.56 -1.50 -9.98
N ILE A 146 -26.80 -0.41 -9.83
CA ILE A 146 -27.22 0.95 -10.22
C ILE A 146 -27.61 1.00 -11.71
N ARG A 147 -26.81 0.38 -12.58
CA ARG A 147 -27.12 0.26 -14.01
C ARG A 147 -28.45 -0.44 -14.26
N ASP A 148 -28.70 -1.55 -13.56
CA ASP A 148 -29.93 -2.33 -13.72
C ASP A 148 -31.14 -1.52 -13.25
N ASP A 149 -31.03 -0.84 -12.11
CA ASP A 149 -32.08 0.04 -11.58
C ASP A 149 -32.40 1.19 -12.55
N VAL A 150 -31.37 1.84 -13.11
CA VAL A 150 -31.53 2.91 -14.11
C VAL A 150 -32.16 2.39 -15.40
N THR A 151 -31.80 1.18 -15.82
CA THR A 151 -32.39 0.52 -17.01
C THR A 151 -33.89 0.26 -16.81
N THR A 152 -34.32 -0.03 -15.58
CA THR A 152 -35.74 -0.18 -15.24
C THR A 152 -36.50 1.15 -15.04
N GLY A 153 -35.82 2.30 -15.19
CA GLY A 153 -36.41 3.62 -15.10
C GLY A 153 -36.29 4.31 -13.74
N THR A 154 -35.51 3.75 -12.81
CA THR A 154 -35.19 4.43 -11.55
C THR A 154 -34.21 5.57 -11.80
N THR A 155 -34.35 6.69 -11.11
CA THR A 155 -33.39 7.80 -11.22
C THR A 155 -32.00 7.38 -10.75
N LEU A 156 -30.97 8.01 -11.32
CA LEU A 156 -29.58 7.73 -10.96
C LEU A 156 -29.34 8.03 -9.48
N TYR A 157 -29.86 9.14 -8.97
CA TYR A 157 -29.78 9.50 -7.54
C TYR A 157 -30.32 8.38 -6.63
N ASN A 158 -31.53 7.88 -6.89
CA ASN A 158 -32.16 6.87 -6.05
C ASN A 158 -31.42 5.53 -6.12
N SER A 159 -30.97 5.16 -7.32
CA SER A 159 -30.19 3.94 -7.55
C SER A 159 -28.87 3.96 -6.77
N ILE A 160 -28.13 5.07 -6.81
CA ILE A 160 -26.88 5.22 -6.06
C ILE A 160 -27.16 5.20 -4.55
N LYS A 161 -28.18 5.94 -4.10
CA LYS A 161 -28.57 6.02 -2.69
C LYS A 161 -28.93 4.66 -2.08
N ALA A 162 -29.63 3.82 -2.85
CA ALA A 162 -30.04 2.49 -2.40
C ALA A 162 -28.86 1.57 -2.04
N THR A 163 -27.70 1.77 -2.65
CA THR A 163 -26.51 0.98 -2.35
C THR A 163 -25.91 1.26 -0.96
N GLY A 164 -26.12 2.48 -0.42
CA GLY A 164 -25.52 2.91 0.85
C GLY A 164 -23.99 3.01 0.87
N LEU A 165 -23.32 2.90 -0.28
CA LEU A 165 -21.85 2.85 -0.38
C LEU A 165 -21.20 4.19 -0.78
N PHE A 166 -21.99 5.13 -1.31
CA PHE A 166 -21.49 6.38 -1.87
C PHE A 166 -21.70 7.54 -0.88
N PRO A 167 -20.77 8.51 -0.85
CA PRO A 167 -20.82 9.64 0.07
C PRO A 167 -21.92 10.65 -0.31
N ASN A 168 -22.38 11.42 0.68
CA ASN A 168 -23.45 12.41 0.51
C ASN A 168 -23.12 13.48 -0.53
N MET A 169 -21.86 13.91 -0.63
CA MET A 169 -21.44 14.89 -1.64
C MET A 169 -21.71 14.40 -3.06
N LEU A 170 -21.38 13.13 -3.35
CA LEU A 170 -21.67 12.53 -4.65
C LEU A 170 -23.17 12.46 -4.91
N LEU A 171 -23.96 12.01 -3.92
CA LEU A 171 -25.42 11.95 -4.04
C LEU A 171 -26.03 13.33 -4.36
N GLN A 172 -25.58 14.38 -3.69
CA GLN A 172 -26.06 15.75 -3.92
C GLN A 172 -25.70 16.24 -5.33
N MET A 173 -24.46 16.03 -5.77
CA MET A 173 -24.02 16.46 -7.10
C MET A 173 -24.74 15.69 -8.21
N VAL A 174 -24.99 14.39 -8.03
CA VAL A 174 -25.82 13.62 -8.96
C VAL A 174 -27.25 14.15 -9.00
N SER A 175 -27.85 14.45 -7.84
CA SER A 175 -29.22 15.02 -7.81
C SER A 175 -29.30 16.33 -8.58
N ILE A 176 -28.34 17.24 -8.38
CA ILE A 176 -28.29 18.53 -9.08
C ILE A 176 -28.06 18.31 -10.58
N GLY A 177 -27.14 17.42 -10.95
CA GLY A 177 -26.81 17.12 -12.34
C GLY A 177 -27.96 16.46 -13.10
N GLU A 178 -28.71 15.58 -12.44
CA GLU A 178 -29.87 14.89 -13.00
C GLU A 178 -31.06 15.85 -13.21
N GLU A 179 -31.28 16.81 -12.30
CA GLU A 179 -32.34 17.81 -12.43
C GLU A 179 -32.01 18.94 -13.43
N SER A 180 -30.74 19.36 -13.49
CA SER A 180 -30.28 20.44 -14.38
C SER A 180 -29.83 19.97 -15.76
N GLY A 181 -29.68 18.65 -15.97
CA GLY A 181 -29.13 18.08 -17.20
C GLY A 181 -27.60 18.23 -17.34
N ALA A 182 -26.91 18.72 -16.31
CA ALA A 182 -25.46 18.95 -16.30
C ALA A 182 -24.72 17.88 -15.46
N LEU A 183 -25.04 16.61 -15.71
CA LEU A 183 -24.51 15.48 -14.92
C LEU A 183 -23.00 15.30 -15.08
N ASP A 184 -22.48 15.50 -16.28
CA ASP A 184 -21.06 15.51 -16.59
C ASP A 184 -20.29 16.55 -15.78
N ASP A 185 -20.75 17.81 -15.78
CA ASP A 185 -20.13 18.91 -15.02
C ASP A 185 -20.15 18.64 -13.51
N MET A 186 -21.26 18.13 -12.98
CA MET A 186 -21.37 17.83 -11.54
C MET A 186 -20.51 16.64 -11.14
N LEU A 187 -20.43 15.60 -11.96
CA LEU A 187 -19.56 14.45 -11.71
C LEU A 187 -18.08 14.81 -11.83
N ASP A 188 -17.71 15.71 -12.75
CA ASP A 188 -16.33 16.19 -12.89
C ASP A 188 -15.84 16.89 -11.61
N LYS A 189 -16.69 17.73 -10.99
CA LYS A 189 -16.39 18.35 -9.69
C LYS A 189 -16.17 17.33 -8.58
N VAL A 190 -16.98 16.27 -8.55
CA VAL A 190 -16.80 15.17 -7.58
C VAL A 190 -15.49 14.43 -7.87
N ALA A 191 -15.19 14.17 -9.14
CA ALA A 191 -13.95 13.51 -9.54
C ALA A 191 -12.72 14.28 -9.06
N ILE A 192 -12.64 15.58 -9.36
CA ILE A 192 -11.53 16.45 -8.94
C ILE A 192 -11.39 16.43 -7.41
N HIS A 193 -12.49 16.60 -6.68
CA HIS A 193 -12.45 16.63 -5.21
C HIS A 193 -11.87 15.33 -4.61
N TYR A 194 -12.33 14.17 -5.09
CA TYR A 194 -11.86 12.89 -4.57
C TYR A 194 -10.48 12.49 -5.13
N GLU A 195 -10.10 12.93 -6.33
CA GLU A 195 -8.72 12.79 -6.84
C GLU A 195 -7.74 13.54 -5.94
N GLU A 196 -8.04 14.79 -5.60
CA GLU A 196 -7.24 15.59 -4.65
C GLU A 196 -7.19 14.96 -3.26
N ALA A 197 -8.33 14.45 -2.75
CA ALA A 197 -8.37 13.77 -1.45
C ALA A 197 -7.46 12.52 -1.43
N VAL A 198 -7.49 11.73 -2.51
CA VAL A 198 -6.62 10.55 -2.67
C VAL A 198 -5.16 10.94 -2.73
N ASP A 199 -4.80 11.95 -3.51
CA ASP A 199 -3.41 12.39 -3.64
C ASP A 199 -2.89 12.93 -2.30
N ASN A 200 -3.67 13.77 -1.61
CA ASN A 200 -3.32 14.27 -0.27
C ASN A 200 -3.14 13.15 0.76
N ALA A 201 -4.00 12.13 0.74
CA ALA A 201 -3.91 11.00 1.65
C ALA A 201 -2.71 10.10 1.33
N VAL A 202 -2.39 9.90 0.05
CA VAL A 202 -1.20 9.17 -0.40
C VAL A 202 0.07 9.91 0.01
N ASP A 203 0.12 11.23 -0.13
CA ASP A 203 1.27 12.05 0.27
C ASP A 203 1.44 12.08 1.80
N SER A 204 0.34 12.14 2.54
CA SER A 204 0.35 12.03 4.00
C SER A 204 0.88 10.65 4.45
N LEU A 205 0.48 9.56 3.78
CA LEU A 205 1.04 8.25 4.05
C LEU A 205 2.53 8.17 3.71
N ALA A 206 2.95 8.71 2.57
CA ALA A 206 4.35 8.70 2.16
C ALA A 206 5.23 9.48 3.15
N SER A 207 4.76 10.64 3.64
CA SER A 207 5.49 11.44 4.62
C SER A 207 5.61 10.79 6.00
N LEU A 208 4.66 9.93 6.40
CA LEU A 208 4.77 9.14 7.65
C LEU A 208 5.73 7.95 7.53
N ILE A 209 5.91 7.41 6.31
CA ILE A 209 6.83 6.29 6.08
C ILE A 209 8.29 6.73 6.32
N GLU A 210 8.66 7.97 6.01
CA GLU A 210 10.04 8.45 6.16
C GLU A 210 10.53 8.46 7.63
N PRO A 211 9.82 9.08 8.61
CA PRO A 211 10.18 9.00 10.02
C PRO A 211 10.20 7.56 10.54
N LEU A 212 9.28 6.71 10.06
CA LEU A 212 9.24 5.30 10.45
C LEU A 212 10.49 4.56 9.96
N ILE A 213 10.88 4.74 8.70
CA ILE A 213 12.11 4.17 8.15
C ILE A 213 13.33 4.67 8.94
N MET A 214 13.42 5.98 9.20
CA MET A 214 14.53 6.57 9.95
C MET A 214 14.62 6.04 11.39
N SER A 215 13.47 5.84 12.05
CA SER A 215 13.40 5.24 13.39
C SER A 215 13.88 3.79 13.37
N VAL A 216 13.38 2.98 12.43
CA VAL A 216 13.78 1.57 12.29
C VAL A 216 15.27 1.46 11.95
N LEU A 217 15.76 2.28 11.02
CA LEU A 217 17.16 2.28 10.59
C LEU A 217 18.07 2.76 11.71
N GLY A 218 17.67 3.77 12.47
CA GLY A 218 18.41 4.24 13.64
C GLY A 218 18.53 3.18 14.72
N VAL A 219 17.44 2.48 15.05
CA VAL A 219 17.47 1.35 16.00
C VAL A 219 18.32 0.21 15.47
N LEU A 220 18.20 -0.11 14.18
CA LEU A 220 18.94 -1.21 13.56
C LEU A 220 20.43 -0.91 13.52
N VAL A 221 20.84 0.20 12.91
CA VAL A 221 22.26 0.58 12.79
C VAL A 221 22.87 0.88 14.15
N GLY A 222 22.16 1.57 15.04
CA GLY A 222 22.61 1.82 16.41
C GLY A 222 22.78 0.52 17.20
N GLY A 223 21.83 -0.40 17.09
CA GLY A 223 21.93 -1.75 17.68
C GLY A 223 23.13 -2.52 17.14
N LEU A 224 23.38 -2.47 15.83
CA LEU A 224 24.57 -3.09 15.23
C LEU A 224 25.87 -2.46 15.74
N MET A 225 25.93 -1.13 15.82
CA MET A 225 27.12 -0.43 16.36
C MET A 225 27.39 -0.82 17.81
N ILE A 226 26.36 -0.89 18.66
CA ILE A 226 26.51 -1.36 20.04
C ILE A 226 27.03 -2.79 20.06
N ALA A 227 26.48 -3.68 19.24
CA ALA A 227 26.93 -5.06 19.17
C ALA A 227 28.41 -5.17 18.75
N MET A 228 28.90 -4.26 17.92
CA MET A 228 30.29 -4.21 17.48
C MET A 228 31.24 -3.58 18.52
N TYR A 229 30.80 -2.54 19.24
CA TYR A 229 31.66 -1.83 20.19
C TYR A 229 31.64 -2.39 21.61
N LEU A 230 30.53 -3.02 22.03
CA LEU A 230 30.40 -3.60 23.37
C LEU A 230 31.54 -4.59 23.72
N PRO A 231 31.95 -5.50 22.81
CA PRO A 231 33.11 -6.36 23.06
C PRO A 231 34.41 -5.55 23.25
N ILE A 232 34.64 -4.52 22.44
CA ILE A 232 35.85 -3.67 22.51
C ILE A 232 35.95 -2.99 23.89
N PHE A 233 34.85 -2.45 24.41
CA PHE A 233 34.83 -1.83 25.74
C PHE A 233 35.13 -2.83 26.86
N MET A 234 34.65 -4.08 26.74
CA MET A 234 34.93 -5.12 27.72
C MET A 234 36.42 -5.49 27.73
N LEU A 235 37.08 -5.57 26.58
CA LEU A 235 38.53 -5.83 26.51
C LEU A 235 39.36 -4.73 27.19
N GLY A 236 38.97 -3.47 27.04
CA GLY A 236 39.64 -2.34 27.70
C GLY A 236 39.49 -2.31 29.22
N SER A 237 38.59 -3.12 29.80
CA SER A 237 38.39 -3.24 31.25
C SER A 237 39.15 -4.41 31.89
N VAL A 238 39.75 -5.29 31.07
CA VAL A 238 40.48 -6.51 31.51
C VAL A 238 42.00 -6.30 31.53
N ILE A 239 42.49 -5.15 31.08
CA ILE A 239 43.91 -4.73 31.08
C ILE A 239 44.07 -3.57 32.07
#